data_AF-A0A0K0F4I3-F1
#
_entry.id   AF-A0A0K0F4I3-F1
#
_cell.length_a   1.000
_cell.length_b   1.000
_cell.length_c   1.000
_cell.angle_alpha   90.00
_cell.angle_beta   90.00
_cell.angle_gamma   90.00
#
_symmetry.space_group_name_H-M   'P 1'
#
loop_
_entity.id
_entity.type
_entity.pdbx_description
1 polymer ?
#
loop_
_entity_poly.entity_id
_entity_poly.type
_entity_poly.pdbx_seq_one_letter_code
_entity_poly.pdbx_strand_id
1 'polypeptide(L)'
;MKLEIFVDCSEKDISSIMLCVSKGRNYPIHVRRHLLKKHKRNYNDGIKCLLSAQETLKQSQYLCSAFQTKIFSKIKHIHNLTDLA
;
A
#
# COMPACT_ATOMS: atom_id res chain seq x y z
N MET A 1 -3.29 -17.57 -5.70
CA MET A 1 -2.30 -16.47 -5.65
C MET A 1 -2.98 -15.27 -5.04
N LYS A 2 -2.28 -14.49 -4.23
CA LYS A 2 -2.82 -13.26 -3.60
C LYS A 2 -1.82 -12.12 -3.70
N LEU A 3 -2.30 -10.90 -3.64
CA LEU A 3 -1.49 -9.69 -3.58
C LEU A 3 -1.47 -9.15 -2.15
N GLU A 4 -0.28 -8.78 -1.68
CA GLU A 4 -0.08 -8.15 -0.39
C GLU A 4 0.63 -6.82 -0.59
N ILE A 5 -0.01 -5.73 -0.18
CA ILE A 5 0.54 -4.38 -0.26
C ILE A 5 0.95 -3.96 1.15
N PHE A 6 2.23 -3.65 1.34
CA PHE A 6 2.72 -3.07 2.58
C PHE A 6 2.94 -1.59 2.35
N VAL A 7 2.37 -0.76 3.22
CA VAL A 7 2.52 0.69 3.18
C VAL A 7 3.17 1.20 4.46
N ASP A 8 4.04 2.19 4.30
CA ASP A 8 4.70 2.88 5.40
C ASP A 8 4.78 4.38 5.11
N CYS A 9 5.03 5.17 6.15
CA CYS A 9 5.19 6.61 6.00
C CYS A 9 6.16 7.19 7.03
N SER A 10 6.73 8.33 6.69
CA SER A 10 7.48 9.18 7.61
C SER A 10 6.92 10.61 7.60
N GLU A 11 7.61 11.53 8.27
CA GLU A 11 7.33 12.97 8.20
C GLU A 11 7.40 13.53 6.77
N LYS A 12 8.26 12.96 5.91
CA LYS A 12 8.63 13.55 4.62
C LYS A 12 8.19 12.73 3.42
N ASP A 13 7.86 11.46 3.60
CA ASP A 13 7.55 10.55 2.51
C ASP A 13 6.53 9.47 2.88
N ILE A 14 6.07 8.81 1.83
CA ILE A 14 5.26 7.60 1.88
C ILE A 14 5.93 6.53 1.02
N SER A 15 5.78 5.27 1.38
CA SER A 15 6.32 4.16 0.64
C SER A 15 5.35 2.98 0.60
N SER A 16 5.46 2.20 -0.47
CA SER A 16 4.70 0.98 -0.64
C SER A 16 5.51 -0.11 -1.33
N ILE A 17 5.20 -1.35 -1.00
CA ILE A 17 5.66 -2.53 -1.72
C ILE A 17 4.48 -3.48 -1.93
N MET A 18 4.27 -3.92 -3.17
CA MET A 18 3.29 -4.94 -3.52
C MET A 18 4.01 -6.25 -3.83
N LEU A 19 3.60 -7.31 -3.14
CA LEU A 19 4.10 -8.66 -3.29
C LEU A 19 3.01 -9.55 -3.88
N CYS A 20 3.36 -10.40 -4.84
CA CYS A 20 2.57 -11.58 -5.15
C CYS A 20 3.02 -12.74 -4.29
N VAL A 21 2.06 -13.34 -3.57
CA VAL A 21 2.30 -14.51 -2.74
C VAL A 21 1.74 -15.76 -3.44
N SER A 22 2.62 -16.71 -3.71
CA SER A 22 2.29 -17.98 -4.36
C SER A 22 3.10 -19.12 -3.74
N LYS A 23 2.41 -20.17 -3.26
CA LYS A 23 3.03 -21.40 -2.72
C LYS A 23 4.14 -21.12 -1.68
N GLY A 24 3.91 -20.15 -0.78
CA GLY A 24 4.87 -19.77 0.26
C GLY A 24 6.04 -18.91 -0.20
N ARG A 25 6.08 -18.49 -1.47
CA ARG A 25 7.08 -17.57 -2.02
C ARG A 25 6.47 -16.19 -2.24
N ASN A 26 7.29 -15.16 -2.01
CA ASN A 26 6.91 -13.76 -2.14
C ASN A 26 7.69 -13.14 -3.31
N TYR A 27 6.99 -12.59 -4.28
CA TYR A 27 7.56 -11.97 -5.47
C TYR A 27 7.23 -10.47 -5.47
N PRO A 28 8.22 -9.57 -5.39
CA PRO A 28 7.96 -8.14 -5.48
C PRO A 28 7.55 -7.76 -6.89
N ILE A 29 6.39 -7.11 -7.02
CA ILE A 29 5.87 -6.62 -8.30
C ILE A 29 6.00 -5.10 -8.39
N HIS A 30 5.81 -4.41 -7.26
CA HIS A 30 5.85 -2.97 -7.19
C HIS A 30 6.61 -2.52 -5.95
N VAL A 31 7.51 -1.56 -6.11
CA VAL A 31 8.20 -0.88 -5.00
C VAL A 31 8.21 0.60 -5.32
N ARG A 32 7.70 1.41 -4.39
CA ARG A 32 7.62 2.86 -4.60
C ARG A 32 7.87 3.62 -3.32
N ARG A 33 8.49 4.78 -3.50
CA ARG A 33 8.66 5.81 -2.47
C ARG A 33 8.33 7.15 -3.10
N HIS A 34 7.61 8.01 -2.37
CA HIS A 34 7.25 9.34 -2.84
C HIS A 34 7.39 10.38 -1.74
N LEU A 35 8.01 11.51 -2.06
CA LEU A 35 8.10 12.64 -1.15
C LEU A 35 6.74 13.33 -1.02
N LEU A 36 6.34 13.61 0.22
CA LEU A 36 5.12 14.34 0.50
C LEU A 36 5.26 15.82 0.11
N LYS A 37 4.28 16.30 -0.64
CA LYS A 37 4.07 17.74 -0.88
C LYS A 37 3.89 18.46 0.46
N LYS A 38 4.30 19.73 0.54
CA LYS A 38 4.33 20.52 1.79
C LYS A 38 3.02 20.43 2.61
N HIS A 39 1.86 20.51 1.96
CA HIS A 39 0.56 20.42 2.62
C HIS A 39 0.21 19.02 3.17
N LYS A 40 0.76 17.95 2.58
CA LYS A 40 0.50 16.55 3.00
C LYS A 40 1.39 16.09 4.15
N ARG A 41 2.47 16.82 4.47
CA ARG A 41 3.41 16.47 5.55
C ARG A 41 2.74 16.54 6.93
N ASN A 42 1.78 17.44 7.08
CA ASN A 42 1.04 17.67 8.33
C ASN A 42 -0.13 16.69 8.51
N TYR A 43 -0.41 15.82 7.55
CA TYR A 43 -1.42 14.79 7.73
C TYR A 43 -0.95 13.81 8.81
N ASN A 44 -1.90 13.23 9.54
CA ASN A 44 -1.57 12.13 10.43
C ASN A 44 -1.07 10.93 9.61
N ASP A 45 -0.32 10.05 10.28
CA ASP A 45 0.35 8.93 9.62
C ASP A 45 -0.65 7.93 9.02
N GLY A 46 -1.82 7.78 9.63
CA GLY A 46 -2.90 6.97 9.06
C GLY A 46 -3.34 7.45 7.68
N ILE A 47 -3.57 8.76 7.52
CA ILE A 47 -3.92 9.38 6.23
C ILE A 47 -2.77 9.25 5.23
N LYS A 48 -1.52 9.42 5.66
CA LYS A 48 -0.35 9.24 4.77
C LYS A 48 -0.27 7.81 4.23
N CYS A 49 -0.42 6.81 5.09
CA CYS A 49 -0.45 5.41 4.67
C CYS A 49 -1.66 5.10 3.77
N LEU A 50 -2.84 5.67 4.05
CA LEU A 50 -4.01 5.54 3.17
C LEU A 50 -3.76 6.10 1.78
N LEU A 51 -3.12 7.27 1.68
CA LEU A 51 -2.71 7.86 0.40
C LEU A 51 -1.75 6.94 -0.35
N SER A 52 -0.78 6.35 0.35
CA SER A 52 0.15 5.39 -0.24
C SER A 52 -0.54 4.14 -0.76
N ALA A 53 -1.48 3.59 0.00
CA ALA A 53 -2.27 2.44 -0.38
C ALA A 53 -3.12 2.75 -1.63
N GLN A 54 -3.84 3.87 -1.61
CA GLN A 54 -4.66 4.31 -2.74
C GLN A 54 -3.84 4.53 -4.02
N GLU A 55 -2.68 5.16 -3.92
CA GLU A 55 -1.78 5.36 -5.06
C GLU A 55 -1.30 4.03 -5.64
N THR A 56 -1.01 3.05 -4.78
CA THR A 56 -0.55 1.72 -5.19
C THR A 56 -1.66 0.92 -5.87
N LEU A 57 -2.87 0.94 -5.30
CA LEU A 57 -4.06 0.32 -5.89
C LEU A 57 -4.37 0.92 -7.26
N LYS A 58 -4.35 2.26 -7.38
CA LYS A 58 -4.64 2.93 -8.66
C LYS A 58 -3.62 2.58 -9.75
N GLN A 59 -2.34 2.48 -9.40
CA GLN A 59 -1.28 2.12 -10.36
C GLN A 59 -1.33 0.65 -10.77
N SER A 60 -1.79 -0.21 -9.87
CA SER A 60 -1.85 -1.66 -10.06
C SER A 60 -3.28 -2.15 -10.27
N GLN A 61 -4.19 -1.27 -10.70
CA GLN A 61 -5.64 -1.53 -10.69
C GLN A 61 -5.99 -2.83 -11.43
N TYR A 62 -5.38 -3.07 -12.59
CA TYR A 62 -5.57 -4.29 -13.36
C TYR A 62 -5.21 -5.57 -12.57
N LEU A 63 -4.10 -5.54 -11.82
CA LEU A 63 -3.68 -6.66 -10.99
C LEU A 63 -4.57 -6.81 -9.76
N CYS A 64 -4.91 -5.69 -9.11
CA CYS A 64 -5.79 -5.68 -7.94
C CYS A 64 -7.21 -6.15 -8.27
N SER A 65 -7.70 -5.90 -9.49
CA SER A 65 -9.00 -6.44 -9.96
C SER A 65 -8.97 -7.94 -10.25
N ALA A 66 -7.79 -8.50 -10.56
CA ALA A 66 -7.65 -9.91 -10.94
C ALA A 66 -7.33 -10.84 -9.75
N PHE A 67 -6.81 -10.29 -8.64
CA PHE A 67 -6.36 -11.07 -7.50
C PHE A 67 -6.82 -10.44 -6.19
N GLN A 68 -7.17 -11.30 -5.21
CA GLN A 68 -7.44 -10.85 -3.86
C GLN A 68 -6.24 -10.06 -3.32
N THR A 69 -6.50 -8.81 -2.93
CA THR A 69 -5.49 -7.87 -2.42
C THR A 69 -5.72 -7.60 -0.94
N LYS A 70 -4.64 -7.64 -0.15
CA LYS A 70 -4.64 -7.25 1.27
C LYS A 70 -3.64 -6.14 1.50
N ILE A 71 -4.00 -5.14 2.30
CA ILE A 71 -3.12 -4.03 2.65
C ILE A 71 -2.68 -4.14 4.11
N PHE A 72 -1.39 -3.93 4.34
CA PHE A 72 -0.74 -4.00 5.63
C PHE A 72 0.01 -2.70 5.93
N SER A 73 0.02 -2.30 7.19
CA SER A 73 0.82 -1.20 7.71
C SER A 73 1.26 -1.53 9.14
N LYS A 74 2.35 -0.91 9.60
CA LYS A 74 2.76 -0.98 11.02
C LYS A 74 1.84 -0.17 11.94
N ILE A 75 1.04 0.74 11.38
CA ILE A 75 0.10 1.55 12.14
C ILE A 75 -1.09 0.66 12.52
N LYS A 76 -1.34 0.51 13.83
CA LYS A 76 -2.30 -0.41 14.45
C LYS A 76 -3.77 -0.29 13.99
N HIS A 77 -4.10 0.63 13.08
CA HIS A 77 -5.46 0.93 12.63
C HIS A 77 -5.70 0.74 11.11
N ILE A 78 -4.69 0.32 10.34
CA ILE A 78 -4.81 0.17 8.87
C ILE A 78 -5.05 -1.29 8.42
N HIS A 79 -5.12 -2.23 9.37
CA HIS A 79 -5.21 -3.66 9.09
C HIS A 79 -6.51 -4.13 8.37
N ASN A 80 -7.52 -3.26 8.22
CA ASN A 80 -8.84 -3.64 7.71
C ASN A 80 -9.22 -3.03 6.36
N LEU A 81 -8.27 -2.50 5.59
CA LEU A 81 -8.55 -2.08 4.22
C LEU A 81 -8.59 -3.31 3.31
N THR A 82 -9.79 -3.85 3.14
CA THR A 82 -10.08 -4.90 2.17
C THR A 82 -10.72 -4.24 0.95
N ASP A 83 -10.15 -4.46 -0.22
CA ASP A 83 -10.80 -4.07 -1.49
C ASP A 83 -12.05 -4.94 -1.64
N LEU A 84 -13.23 -4.35 -1.45
CA LEU A 84 -14.51 -4.94 -1.83
C LEU A 84 -14.68 -4.63 -3.32
N ALA A 85 -14.31 -5.60 -4.15
CA ALA A 85 -14.57 -5.59 -5.58
C ALA A 85 -16.07 -5.48 -5.88
#